data_AF-A0A0V1HCV8-F1
#
_entry.id   AF-A0A0V1HCV8-F1
#
_cell.length_a   1.000
_cell.length_b   1.000
_cell.length_c   1.000
_cell.angle_alpha   90.00
_cell.angle_beta   90.00
_cell.angle_gamma   90.00
#
_symmetry.space_group_name_H-M   'P 1'
#
loop_
_entity.id
_entity.type
_entity.pdbx_description
1 polymer ?
#
loop_
_entity_poly.entity_id
_entity_poly.type
_entity_poly.pdbx_seq_one_letter_code
_entity_poly.pdbx_strand_id
1 'polypeptide(L)'
;MELKIFATALNHVKLFGQNGLPKYEDEWTHFASICASFPDESVEVLSFGIGTKCLGASQLDKNGYSINDSHAEVLARRGFVGFLFEEFQNVYFGSVSKYFHLVDSKIGLIDGVKFHFCASHTPCGDASIFSVDEAESSAMNSLRPMHADDIFRTGAKCVLSGPQDPHGTLSKFHIVGQFRTKPGRAYDIV
;
A
#
# COMPACT_ATOMS: atom_id res chain seq x y z
N MET A 1 -16.85 2.11 12.13
CA MET A 1 -16.55 2.55 10.74
C MET A 1 -15.30 1.88 10.18
N GLU A 2 -14.14 1.97 10.84
CA GLU A 2 -12.86 1.42 10.34
C GLU A 2 -12.90 -0.08 9.99
N LEU A 3 -13.41 -0.92 10.89
CA LEU A 3 -13.59 -2.37 10.61
C LEU A 3 -14.46 -2.63 9.38
N LYS A 4 -15.52 -1.83 9.18
CA LYS A 4 -16.42 -1.94 8.03
C LYS A 4 -15.66 -1.60 6.74
N ILE A 5 -14.85 -0.55 6.75
CA ILE A 5 -14.03 -0.16 5.61
C ILE A 5 -13.06 -1.29 5.23
N PHE A 6 -12.31 -1.81 6.20
CA PHE A 6 -11.35 -2.87 5.95
C PHE A 6 -12.02 -4.16 5.48
N ALA A 7 -13.14 -4.55 6.10
CA ALA A 7 -13.91 -5.73 5.68
C ALA A 7 -14.46 -5.57 4.25
N THR A 8 -14.98 -4.39 3.90
CA THR A 8 -15.44 -4.09 2.53
C THR A 8 -14.30 -4.19 1.53
N ALA A 9 -13.13 -3.60 1.83
CA ALA A 9 -11.95 -3.66 0.99
C ALA A 9 -11.49 -5.12 0.76
N LEU A 10 -11.39 -5.92 1.82
CA LEU A 10 -10.94 -7.32 1.73
C LEU A 10 -11.96 -8.21 1.00
N ASN A 11 -13.26 -8.01 1.24
CA ASN A 11 -14.30 -8.76 0.54
C ASN A 11 -14.36 -8.41 -0.95
N HIS A 12 -14.00 -7.18 -1.32
CA HIS A 12 -13.95 -6.76 -2.73
C HIS A 12 -12.91 -7.56 -3.52
N VAL A 13 -11.79 -7.95 -2.92
CA VAL A 13 -10.78 -8.83 -3.55
C VAL A 13 -11.40 -10.16 -3.98
N LYS A 14 -12.33 -10.71 -3.20
CA LYS A 14 -12.98 -12.01 -3.48
C LYS A 14 -13.87 -11.98 -4.73
N LEU A 15 -14.22 -10.78 -5.23
CA LEU A 15 -14.94 -10.63 -6.50
C LEU A 15 -14.04 -10.91 -7.72
N PHE A 16 -12.73 -10.86 -7.54
CA PHE A 16 -11.75 -11.16 -8.58
C PHE A 16 -11.27 -12.61 -8.45
N GLY A 17 -10.96 -13.24 -9.58
CA GLY A 17 -10.50 -14.63 -9.60
C GLY A 17 -9.22 -14.83 -8.76
N GLN A 18 -8.94 -16.07 -8.37
CA GLN A 18 -7.79 -16.39 -7.50
C GLN A 18 -6.42 -16.29 -8.19
N ASN A 19 -6.37 -15.88 -9.46
CA ASN A 19 -5.12 -15.74 -10.20
C ASN A 19 -4.28 -14.59 -9.63
N GLY A 20 -3.06 -14.90 -9.20
CA GLY A 20 -2.16 -13.93 -8.55
C GLY A 20 -2.38 -13.76 -7.05
N LEU A 21 -3.36 -14.46 -6.46
CA LEU A 21 -3.47 -14.62 -5.01
C LEU A 21 -2.66 -15.83 -4.52
N PRO A 22 -2.21 -15.82 -3.26
CA PRO A 22 -1.66 -17.00 -2.59
C PRO A 22 -2.57 -18.22 -2.75
N LYS A 23 -2.00 -19.35 -3.17
CA LYS A 23 -2.69 -20.63 -3.38
C LYS A 23 -2.44 -21.63 -2.27
N TYR A 24 -1.26 -21.56 -1.66
CA TYR A 24 -0.82 -22.45 -0.59
C TYR A 24 -0.80 -21.71 0.76
N GLU A 25 -0.89 -22.45 1.86
CA GLU A 25 -0.97 -21.89 3.22
C GLU A 25 0.29 -21.11 3.63
N ASP A 26 1.41 -21.37 2.97
CA ASP A 26 2.71 -20.71 3.21
C ASP A 26 2.98 -19.54 2.24
N GLU A 27 2.06 -19.25 1.32
CA GLU A 27 2.14 -18.10 0.44
C GLU A 27 1.42 -16.88 1.04
N TRP A 28 2.00 -15.70 0.86
CA TRP A 28 1.34 -14.44 1.23
C TRP A 28 1.60 -13.35 0.20
N THR A 29 0.70 -12.38 0.15
CA THR A 29 0.85 -11.16 -0.63
C THR A 29 0.34 -9.98 0.19
N HIS A 30 0.72 -8.77 -0.22
CA HIS A 30 0.25 -7.54 0.43
C HIS A 30 -0.95 -7.01 -0.35
N PHE A 31 -1.92 -6.48 0.37
CA PHE A 31 -3.12 -5.86 -0.16
C PHE A 31 -3.22 -4.41 0.33
N ALA A 32 -3.68 -3.52 -0.54
CA ALA A 32 -4.06 -2.17 -0.17
C ALA A 32 -5.25 -1.69 -0.99
N SER A 33 -6.01 -0.75 -0.45
CA SER A 33 -7.20 -0.19 -1.09
C SER A 33 -7.42 1.26 -0.71
N ILE A 34 -8.10 1.99 -1.60
CA ILE A 34 -8.71 3.28 -1.29
C ILE A 34 -10.21 3.13 -1.40
N CYS A 35 -10.91 3.46 -0.33
CA CYS A 35 -12.37 3.39 -0.21
C CYS A 35 -12.96 4.79 0.03
N ALA A 36 -14.18 5.03 -0.45
CA ALA A 36 -15.02 6.13 0.01
C ALA A 36 -15.92 5.68 1.16
N SER A 37 -16.16 6.56 2.14
CA SER A 37 -17.30 6.45 3.05
C SER A 37 -18.22 7.66 2.91
N PHE A 38 -19.51 7.45 3.13
CA PHE A 38 -20.54 8.47 2.98
C PHE A 38 -21.29 8.73 4.31
N PRO A 39 -22.09 9.81 4.41
CA PRO A 39 -22.86 10.13 5.62
C PRO A 39 -23.86 9.06 6.06
N ASP A 40 -24.35 8.23 5.14
CA ASP A 40 -25.25 7.09 5.41
C ASP A 40 -24.48 5.83 5.88
N GLU A 41 -23.20 5.98 6.19
CA GLU A 41 -22.26 4.93 6.56
C GLU A 41 -21.99 3.89 5.48
N SER A 42 -22.46 4.09 4.25
CA SER A 42 -22.08 3.23 3.12
C SER A 42 -20.59 3.38 2.81
N VAL A 43 -20.01 2.31 2.26
CA VAL A 43 -18.58 2.26 1.90
C VAL A 43 -18.46 1.68 0.51
N GLU A 44 -17.62 2.30 -0.31
CA GLU A 44 -17.35 1.86 -1.67
C GLU A 44 -15.84 1.73 -1.92
N VAL A 45 -15.43 0.63 -2.55
CA VAL A 45 -14.04 0.45 -2.98
C VAL A 45 -13.83 1.19 -4.29
N LEU A 46 -12.93 2.17 -4.30
CA LEU A 46 -12.62 2.98 -5.48
C LEU A 46 -11.44 2.42 -6.26
N SER A 47 -10.48 1.83 -5.53
CA SER A 47 -9.31 1.20 -6.10
C SER A 47 -8.68 0.23 -5.11
N PHE A 48 -7.92 -0.71 -5.62
CA PHE A 48 -7.12 -1.61 -4.82
C PHE A 48 -5.88 -2.06 -5.58
N GLY A 49 -4.95 -2.64 -4.85
CA GLY A 49 -3.70 -3.17 -5.37
C GLY A 49 -3.26 -4.37 -4.57
N ILE A 50 -2.58 -5.30 -5.25
CA ILE A 50 -1.95 -6.46 -4.64
C ILE A 50 -0.55 -6.57 -5.22
N GLY A 51 0.46 -6.71 -4.36
CA GLY A 51 1.83 -6.88 -4.81
C GLY A 51 2.89 -6.40 -3.83
N THR A 52 4.12 -6.86 -4.05
CA THR A 52 5.28 -6.68 -3.16
C THR A 52 6.58 -6.40 -3.90
N LYS A 53 6.49 -6.08 -5.20
CA LYS A 53 7.63 -6.09 -6.12
C LYS A 53 7.76 -4.76 -6.84
N CYS A 54 8.99 -4.46 -7.24
CA CYS A 54 9.36 -3.32 -8.05
C CYS A 54 10.40 -3.76 -9.08
N LEU A 55 10.40 -3.09 -10.24
CA LEU A 55 11.31 -3.39 -11.34
C LEU A 55 12.77 -3.12 -10.95
N GLY A 56 13.67 -3.96 -11.47
CA GLY A 56 15.10 -3.70 -11.42
C GLY A 56 15.49 -2.49 -12.26
N ALA A 57 16.63 -1.85 -11.95
CA ALA A 57 17.11 -0.68 -12.67
C ALA A 57 17.27 -0.92 -14.19
N SER A 58 17.64 -2.14 -14.58
CA SER A 58 17.77 -2.56 -15.99
C SER A 58 16.43 -2.72 -16.72
N GLN A 59 15.32 -2.85 -15.99
CA GLN A 59 13.97 -3.05 -16.53
C GLN A 59 13.17 -1.74 -16.58
N LEU A 60 13.74 -0.62 -16.12
CA LEU A 60 13.09 0.68 -16.17
C LEU A 60 12.88 1.12 -17.62
N ASP A 61 11.63 1.39 -17.97
CA ASP A 61 11.28 1.89 -19.30
C ASP A 61 11.32 3.43 -19.33
N LYS A 62 12.12 3.97 -20.24
CA LYS A 62 12.26 5.42 -20.45
C LYS A 62 11.02 6.05 -21.07
N ASN A 63 10.20 5.26 -21.75
CA ASN A 63 8.97 5.73 -22.39
C ASN A 63 7.77 5.76 -21.43
N GLY A 64 7.91 5.19 -20.22
CA GLY A 64 6.86 5.19 -19.21
C GLY A 64 5.73 4.18 -19.43
N TYR A 65 5.93 3.15 -20.25
CA TYR A 65 4.95 2.07 -20.44
C TYR A 65 4.97 1.03 -19.32
N SER A 66 6.06 0.96 -18.55
CA SER A 66 6.21 0.02 -17.44
C SER A 66 5.82 0.61 -16.09
N ILE A 67 5.24 -0.21 -15.22
CA ILE A 67 5.02 0.14 -13.81
C ILE A 67 6.28 -0.20 -13.02
N ASN A 68 6.99 0.84 -12.55
CA ASN A 68 8.24 0.66 -11.80
C ASN A 68 8.04 0.05 -10.41
N ASP A 69 6.94 0.40 -9.74
CA ASP A 69 6.63 -0.05 -8.40
C ASP A 69 5.22 -0.63 -8.33
N SER A 70 5.16 -1.95 -8.13
CA SER A 70 3.95 -2.75 -8.06
C SER A 70 3.65 -3.20 -6.62
N HIS A 71 4.14 -2.46 -5.61
CA HIS A 71 3.63 -2.63 -4.27
C HIS A 71 2.15 -2.29 -4.20
N ALA A 72 1.41 -3.01 -3.36
CA ALA A 72 -0.03 -2.90 -3.21
C ALA A 72 -0.49 -1.45 -2.99
N GLU A 73 0.18 -0.71 -2.08
CA GLU A 73 -0.16 0.68 -1.78
C GLU A 73 0.05 1.62 -2.97
N VAL A 74 1.06 1.34 -3.80
CA VAL A 74 1.37 2.13 -4.99
C VAL A 74 0.35 1.87 -6.08
N LEU A 75 -0.01 0.60 -6.30
CA LEU A 75 -1.04 0.23 -7.27
C LEU A 75 -2.40 0.79 -6.89
N ALA A 76 -2.81 0.69 -5.62
CA ALA A 76 -4.05 1.30 -5.12
C ALA A 76 -4.06 2.81 -5.39
N ARG A 77 -2.99 3.53 -5.05
CA ARG A 77 -2.88 4.97 -5.34
C ARG A 77 -2.98 5.29 -6.83
N ARG A 78 -2.32 4.51 -7.69
CA ARG A 78 -2.35 4.71 -9.16
C ARG A 78 -3.77 4.51 -9.70
N GLY A 79 -4.46 3.46 -9.26
CA GLY A 79 -5.85 3.23 -9.62
C GLY A 79 -6.76 4.38 -9.17
N PHE A 80 -6.57 4.85 -7.93
CA PHE A 80 -7.33 6.00 -7.41
C PHE A 80 -7.09 7.28 -8.19
N VAL A 81 -5.87 7.56 -8.64
CA VAL A 81 -5.60 8.72 -9.51
C VAL A 81 -6.36 8.60 -10.83
N GLY A 82 -6.42 7.40 -11.43
CA GLY A 82 -7.23 7.15 -12.63
C GLY A 82 -8.72 7.43 -12.39
N PHE A 83 -9.26 6.90 -11.30
CA PHE A 83 -10.63 7.18 -10.84
C PHE A 83 -10.90 8.68 -10.66
N LEU A 84 -9.97 9.43 -10.04
CA LEU A 84 -10.11 10.87 -9.86
C LEU A 84 -10.21 11.59 -11.21
N PHE A 85 -9.34 11.28 -12.16
CA PHE A 85 -9.39 11.90 -13.48
C PHE A 85 -10.69 11.61 -14.22
N GLU A 86 -11.17 10.36 -14.16
CA GLU A 86 -12.45 9.96 -14.76
C GLU A 86 -13.62 10.72 -14.12
N GLU A 87 -13.72 10.73 -12.79
CA GLU A 87 -14.76 11.46 -12.08
C GLU A 87 -14.69 12.97 -12.29
N PHE A 88 -13.49 13.53 -12.36
CA PHE A 88 -13.31 14.96 -12.63
C PHE A 88 -13.76 15.33 -14.03
N GLN A 89 -13.45 14.50 -15.03
CA GLN A 89 -13.97 14.69 -16.39
C GLN A 89 -15.49 14.61 -16.41
N ASN A 90 -16.06 13.58 -15.77
CA ASN A 90 -17.51 13.40 -15.68
C ASN A 90 -18.19 14.64 -15.09
N VAL A 91 -17.72 15.12 -13.94
CA VAL A 91 -18.26 16.32 -13.27
C VAL A 91 -18.07 17.58 -14.11
N TYR A 92 -16.90 17.74 -14.74
CA TYR A 92 -16.63 18.89 -15.60
C TYR A 92 -17.57 18.96 -16.81
N PHE A 93 -17.95 17.81 -17.38
CA PHE A 93 -18.90 17.71 -18.49
C PHE A 93 -20.38 17.65 -18.05
N GLY A 94 -20.67 17.88 -16.77
CA GLY A 94 -22.03 18.05 -16.26
C GLY A 94 -22.69 16.78 -15.73
N SER A 95 -21.96 15.66 -15.60
CA SER A 95 -22.46 14.48 -14.91
C SER A 95 -22.56 14.71 -13.40
N VAL A 96 -23.57 14.12 -12.77
CA VAL A 96 -23.71 14.14 -11.31
C VAL A 96 -22.75 13.10 -10.71
N SER A 97 -21.88 13.54 -9.79
CA SER A 97 -21.02 12.65 -9.02
C SER A 97 -21.50 12.54 -7.57
N LYS A 98 -21.32 11.36 -6.99
CA LYS A 98 -21.53 11.10 -5.56
C LYS A 98 -20.36 11.57 -4.69
N TYR A 99 -19.23 11.90 -5.30
CA TYR A 99 -17.99 12.25 -4.61
C TYR A 99 -17.67 13.73 -4.70
N PHE A 100 -17.89 14.33 -5.87
CA PHE A 100 -17.41 15.66 -6.18
C PHE A 100 -18.52 16.58 -6.70
N HIS A 101 -18.36 17.88 -6.46
CA HIS A 101 -19.19 18.93 -7.03
C HIS A 101 -18.35 19.92 -7.86
N LEU A 102 -18.98 20.63 -8.79
CA LEU A 102 -18.37 21.72 -9.55
C LEU A 102 -19.00 23.05 -9.11
N VAL A 103 -18.19 23.95 -8.55
CA VAL A 103 -18.62 25.31 -8.17
C VAL A 103 -17.57 26.29 -8.69
N ASP A 104 -17.99 27.31 -9.44
CA ASP A 104 -17.10 28.34 -10.00
C ASP A 104 -15.87 27.76 -10.72
N SER A 105 -16.09 26.75 -11.56
CA SER A 105 -15.05 26.02 -12.30
C SER A 105 -14.01 25.29 -11.44
N LYS A 106 -14.29 25.07 -10.15
CA LYS A 106 -13.45 24.28 -9.24
C LYS A 106 -14.18 23.02 -8.82
N ILE A 107 -13.45 21.91 -8.86
CA ILE A 107 -13.95 20.62 -8.38
C ILE A 107 -13.60 20.51 -6.90
N GLY A 108 -14.62 20.33 -6.07
CA GLY A 108 -14.52 20.11 -4.63
C GLY A 108 -15.08 18.75 -4.22
N LEU A 109 -14.64 18.25 -3.07
CA LEU A 109 -15.21 17.05 -2.45
C LEU A 109 -16.56 17.41 -1.82
N ILE A 110 -17.57 16.57 -2.02
CA ILE A 110 -18.89 16.74 -1.38
C ILE A 110 -18.75 16.54 0.14
N ASP A 111 -19.42 17.40 0.90
CA ASP A 111 -19.41 17.34 2.36
C ASP A 111 -19.85 15.96 2.88
N GLY A 112 -19.06 15.42 3.81
CA GLY A 112 -19.29 14.13 4.43
C GLY A 112 -18.75 12.93 3.64
N VAL A 113 -18.34 13.10 2.38
CA VAL A 113 -17.55 12.09 1.66
C VAL A 113 -16.13 12.08 2.22
N LYS A 114 -15.61 10.89 2.52
CA LYS A 114 -14.22 10.72 3.01
C LYS A 114 -13.54 9.59 2.25
N PHE A 115 -12.27 9.78 1.92
CA PHE A 115 -11.44 8.72 1.34
C PHE A 115 -10.54 8.12 2.41
N HIS A 116 -10.47 6.79 2.40
CA HIS A 116 -9.74 5.98 3.38
C HIS A 116 -8.73 5.12 2.66
N PHE A 117 -7.47 5.20 3.07
CA PHE A 117 -6.44 4.28 2.62
C PHE A 117 -6.33 3.14 3.63
N CYS A 118 -6.36 1.90 3.13
CA CYS A 118 -6.22 0.69 3.93
C CYS A 118 -5.10 -0.16 3.36
N ALA A 119 -4.29 -0.76 4.23
CA ALA A 119 -3.25 -1.72 3.86
C ALA A 119 -3.26 -2.90 4.83
N SER A 120 -3.02 -4.11 4.32
CA SER A 120 -2.93 -5.33 5.14
C SER A 120 -1.62 -5.42 5.93
N HIS A 121 -0.65 -4.55 5.64
CA HIS A 121 0.65 -4.51 6.29
C HIS A 121 1.18 -3.07 6.27
N THR A 122 2.15 -2.77 7.14
CA THR A 122 2.82 -1.48 7.14
C THR A 122 3.57 -1.26 5.82
N PRO A 123 3.56 -0.03 5.26
CA PRO A 123 4.31 0.27 4.05
C PRO A 123 5.80 0.01 4.23
N CYS A 124 6.46 -0.53 3.21
CA CYS A 124 7.88 -0.86 3.32
C CYS A 124 8.74 0.40 3.45
N GLY A 125 9.71 0.36 4.37
CA GLY A 125 10.59 1.49 4.65
C GLY A 125 10.58 1.79 6.14
N ASP A 126 10.53 3.06 6.50
CA ASP A 126 10.61 3.49 7.90
C ASP A 126 9.40 3.04 8.73
N ALA A 127 8.21 3.04 8.12
CA ALA A 127 6.98 2.61 8.78
C ALA A 127 6.97 1.13 9.20
N SER A 128 7.88 0.32 8.66
CA SER A 128 8.04 -1.09 9.03
C SER A 128 9.23 -1.32 10.00
N ILE A 129 9.78 -0.25 10.58
CA ILE A 129 10.88 -0.30 11.57
C ILE A 129 10.32 0.16 12.91
N PHE A 130 9.71 -0.77 13.64
CA PHE A 130 9.14 -0.53 14.96
C PHE A 130 9.48 -1.67 15.91
N SER A 131 9.37 -1.40 17.20
CA SER A 131 9.69 -2.38 18.25
C SER A 131 8.66 -3.50 18.25
N VAL A 132 9.10 -4.71 18.58
CA VAL A 132 8.22 -5.87 18.67
C VAL A 132 7.53 -5.82 20.03
N ASP A 133 6.23 -5.54 20.04
CA ASP A 133 5.44 -5.62 21.28
C ASP A 133 5.13 -7.09 21.63
N GLU A 134 5.00 -7.39 22.92
CA GLU A 134 4.74 -8.76 23.44
C GLU A 134 3.49 -9.41 22.83
N ALA A 135 2.50 -8.61 22.42
CA ALA A 135 1.27 -9.10 21.79
C ALA A 135 1.50 -9.65 20.37
N GLU A 136 2.42 -9.08 19.58
CA GLU A 136 2.69 -9.48 18.20
C GLU A 136 3.62 -10.69 18.10
N SER A 137 4.45 -10.93 19.13
CA SER A 137 5.26 -12.15 19.28
C SER A 137 4.42 -13.43 19.29
N SER A 138 3.14 -13.35 19.67
CA SER A 138 2.27 -14.52 19.79
C SER A 138 1.63 -14.95 18.45
N ALA A 139 1.61 -14.07 17.45
CA ALA A 139 0.92 -14.29 16.17
C ALA A 139 1.86 -14.71 15.02
N MET A 140 3.17 -14.49 15.17
CA MET A 140 4.18 -14.82 14.14
C MET A 140 4.98 -16.06 14.55
N ASN A 141 4.96 -17.08 13.69
CA ASN A 141 5.62 -18.39 13.79
C ASN A 141 6.77 -18.53 14.81
N SER A 142 6.59 -19.50 15.71
CA SER A 142 7.34 -19.90 16.91
C SER A 142 8.79 -20.38 16.71
N LEU A 143 9.49 -19.97 15.66
CA LEU A 143 10.81 -20.52 15.30
C LEU A 143 12.00 -19.75 15.89
N ARG A 144 11.82 -18.56 16.45
CA ARG A 144 12.86 -17.84 17.19
C ARG A 144 12.28 -17.09 18.39
N PRO A 145 12.89 -17.20 19.59
CA PRO A 145 12.54 -16.31 20.69
C PRO A 145 12.89 -14.88 20.29
N MET A 146 11.86 -14.05 20.11
CA MET A 146 12.03 -12.62 19.87
C MET A 146 12.38 -11.94 21.19
N HIS A 147 13.45 -11.15 21.20
CA HIS A 147 13.81 -10.36 22.38
C HIS A 147 12.94 -9.09 22.43
N ALA A 148 12.65 -8.61 23.64
CA ALA A 148 11.88 -7.38 23.86
C ALA A 148 12.50 -6.14 23.17
N ASP A 149 13.81 -6.17 22.91
CA ASP A 149 14.53 -5.10 22.20
C ASP A 149 14.62 -5.33 20.67
N ASP A 150 13.94 -6.34 20.11
CA ASP A 150 13.97 -6.60 18.66
C ASP A 150 13.05 -5.64 17.89
N ILE A 151 13.34 -5.49 16.60
CA ILE A 151 12.59 -4.62 15.69
C ILE A 151 12.18 -5.36 14.43
N PHE A 152 11.09 -4.90 13.83
CA PHE A 152 10.75 -5.27 12.46
C PHE A 152 11.76 -4.66 11.48
N ARG A 153 12.10 -5.43 10.44
CA ARG A 153 13.16 -5.08 9.49
C ARG A 153 12.58 -4.81 8.11
N THR A 154 13.11 -3.77 7.47
CA THR A 154 12.73 -3.41 6.11
C THR A 154 13.73 -3.96 5.09
N GLY A 155 13.20 -4.34 3.92
CA GLY A 155 14.03 -4.62 2.74
C GLY A 155 14.51 -3.36 2.02
N ALA A 156 14.01 -2.17 2.39
CA ALA A 156 14.40 -0.91 1.74
C ALA A 156 15.80 -0.46 2.18
N LYS A 157 16.61 -0.03 1.23
CA LYS A 157 18.03 0.33 1.44
C LYS A 157 18.19 1.82 1.64
N CYS A 158 19.02 2.25 2.59
CA CYS A 158 19.41 3.66 2.71
C CYS A 158 20.01 4.18 1.40
N VAL A 159 19.76 5.44 1.07
CA VAL A 159 20.40 6.07 -0.10
C VAL A 159 21.91 6.19 0.10
N LEU A 160 22.68 6.08 -0.97
CA LEU A 160 24.15 6.06 -0.91
C LEU A 160 24.76 7.33 -0.30
N SER A 161 24.10 8.48 -0.45
CA SER A 161 24.55 9.77 0.09
C SER A 161 24.22 9.99 1.56
N GLY A 162 23.44 9.09 2.18
CA GLY A 162 22.98 9.22 3.55
C GLY A 162 23.69 8.28 4.53
N PRO A 163 23.41 8.43 5.84
CA PRO A 163 23.74 7.43 6.85
C PRO A 163 23.26 6.03 6.43
N GLN A 164 24.10 5.02 6.66
CA GLN A 164 23.78 3.63 6.34
C GLN A 164 23.30 2.88 7.58
N ASP A 165 22.49 1.85 7.36
CA ASP A 165 22.07 0.95 8.43
C ASP A 165 23.30 0.26 9.05
N PRO A 166 23.44 0.26 10.38
CA PRO A 166 24.59 -0.36 11.06
C PRO A 166 24.58 -1.89 11.01
N HIS A 167 23.44 -2.52 10.69
CA HIS A 167 23.27 -3.97 10.62
C HIS A 167 23.71 -4.70 11.90
N GLY A 168 23.58 -4.04 13.05
CA GLY A 168 23.80 -4.63 14.38
C GLY A 168 22.68 -5.57 14.79
N THR A 169 22.77 -6.09 16.01
CA THR A 169 21.76 -7.00 16.57
C THR A 169 20.52 -6.23 17.06
N LEU A 170 19.35 -6.88 16.96
CA LEU A 170 18.08 -6.38 17.51
C LEU A 170 17.75 -4.95 17.02
N SER A 171 17.36 -4.05 17.93
CA SER A 171 17.10 -2.62 17.69
C SER A 171 18.25 -1.84 17.04
N LYS A 172 19.47 -2.38 17.05
CA LYS A 172 20.64 -1.75 16.41
C LYS A 172 20.79 -2.18 14.95
N PHE A 173 19.80 -2.80 14.33
CA PHE A 173 19.90 -3.19 12.92
C PHE A 173 19.68 -2.01 11.96
N HIS A 174 18.68 -1.17 12.23
CA HIS A 174 18.29 -0.05 11.38
C HIS A 174 18.43 1.31 12.08
N ILE A 175 18.59 2.37 11.28
CA ILE A 175 18.36 3.75 11.72
C ILE A 175 17.03 4.23 11.14
N VAL A 176 16.15 4.76 12.00
CA VAL A 176 14.87 5.36 11.60
C VAL A 176 15.04 6.78 11.06
N GLY A 177 14.06 7.28 10.32
CA GLY A 177 14.08 8.62 9.71
C GLY A 177 15.06 8.76 8.54
N GLN A 178 15.57 7.64 8.01
CA GLN A 178 16.47 7.66 6.84
C GLN A 178 15.69 7.63 5.54
N PHE A 179 16.18 8.37 4.54
CA PHE A 179 15.66 8.26 3.18
C PHE A 179 16.11 6.93 2.55
N ARG A 180 15.14 6.14 2.07
CA ARG A 180 15.36 4.78 1.60
C ARG A 180 14.88 4.57 0.16
N THR A 181 15.56 3.69 -0.54
CA THR A 181 15.23 3.19 -1.88
C THR A 181 14.68 1.78 -1.79
N LYS A 182 13.73 1.45 -2.66
CA LYS A 182 13.25 0.08 -2.82
C LYS A 182 14.24 -0.66 -3.72
N PRO A 183 14.96 -1.69 -3.24
CA PRO A 183 15.81 -2.47 -4.11
C PRO A 183 14.89 -3.24 -5.08
N GLY A 184 14.98 -2.91 -6.37
CA GLY A 184 14.32 -3.67 -7.42
C GLY A 184 14.61 -5.16 -7.25
N ARG A 185 13.56 -5.98 -7.26
CA ARG A 185 13.69 -7.44 -7.30
C ARG A 185 13.10 -7.88 -8.63
N ALA A 186 13.90 -7.73 -9.69
CA ALA A 186 13.59 -8.34 -10.97
C ALA A 186 13.49 -9.85 -10.77
N TYR A 187 12.44 -10.48 -11.31
CA TYR A 187 12.53 -11.90 -11.59
C TYR A 187 13.51 -12.06 -12.76
N ASP A 188 14.57 -12.85 -12.58
CA ASP A 188 15.08 -13.64 -13.68
C ASP A 188 13.96 -14.66 -13.98
N ILE A 189 12.99 -14.29 -14.81
CA ILE A 189 12.11 -15.27 -15.44
C ILE A 189 13.00 -15.96 -16.48
N VAL A 190 13.56 -17.10 -16.09
CA VAL A 190 14.13 -18.08 -17.03
C VAL A 190 12.97 -18.89 -17.60
#